data_AF-A0A3D5JS23-F1
#
_entry.id   AF-A0A3D5JS23-F1
#
_cell.length_a   1.000
_cell.length_b   1.000
_cell.length_c   1.000
_cell.angle_alpha   90.00
_cell.angle_beta   90.00
_cell.angle_gamma   90.00
#
_symmetry.space_group_name_H-M   'P 1'
#
loop_
_entity.id
_entity.type
_entity.pdbx_description
1 polymer ?
#
loop_
_entity_poly.entity_id
_entity_poly.type
_entity_poly.pdbx_seq_one_letter_code
_entity_poly.pdbx_strand_id
1 'polypeptide(L)' 'VGKDGKVARKNVKSEGQQGGNWLVSGGLEAGDQVIVAGVQKVKEGAPATAKPWDPASANAQGQAPAAAGAARR' A
#
# COMPACT_ATOMS: atom_id res chain seq x y z
N VAL A 1 7.43 5.33 2.32
CA VAL A 1 8.81 5.46 2.83
C VAL A 1 9.32 6.79 2.32
N GLY A 2 9.65 7.69 3.25
CA GLY A 2 10.16 9.01 2.89
C GLY A 2 11.62 8.93 2.44
N LYS A 3 12.15 10.09 2.03
CA LYS A 3 13.56 10.25 1.61
C LYS A 3 14.57 9.88 2.70
N ASP A 4 14.14 9.89 3.95
CA ASP A 4 14.89 9.46 5.12
C ASP A 4 14.94 7.93 5.32
N GLY A 5 14.32 7.17 4.42
CA GLY A 5 14.24 5.71 4.50
C GLY A 5 13.28 5.19 5.58
N LYS A 6 12.50 6.09 6.21
CA LYS A 6 11.56 5.72 7.27
C LYS A 6 10.14 5.58 6.75
N VAL A 7 9.37 4.76 7.44
CA VAL A 7 7.94 4.59 7.19
C VAL A 7 7.23 5.86 7.62
N ALA A 8 6.46 6.44 6.71
CA ALA A 8 5.58 7.55 6.99
C ALA A 8 4.18 7.19 6.52
N ARG A 9 3.17 7.52 7.33
CA ARG A 9 1.78 7.48 6.91
C ARG A 9 1.43 8.81 6.27
N LYS A 10 1.05 8.75 5.00
CA LYS A 10 0.59 9.90 4.22
C LYS A 10 -0.83 9.64 3.74
N ASN A 11 -1.69 10.65 3.84
CA ASN A 11 -2.96 10.63 3.15
C ASN A 11 -2.72 10.89 1.67
N VAL A 12 -3.37 10.11 0.81
CA VAL A 12 -3.29 10.28 -0.65
C VAL A 12 -4.66 10.66 -1.21
N LYS A 13 -4.64 11.45 -2.29
CA LYS A 13 -5.83 11.71 -3.09
C LYS A 13 -5.80 10.79 -4.30
N SER A 14 -6.88 10.05 -4.50
CA SER A 14 -7.05 9.18 -5.67
C SER A 14 -8.29 9.58 -6.47
N GLU A 15 -8.22 9.42 -7.79
CA GLU A 15 -9.31 9.77 -8.70
C GLU A 15 -10.00 8.55 -9.32
N GLY A 16 -9.47 7.35 -9.06
CA GLY A 16 -10.06 6.10 -9.50
C GLY A 16 -9.04 4.97 -9.54
N GLN A 17 -9.46 3.85 -10.13
CA GLN A 17 -8.64 2.67 -10.33
C GLN A 17 -8.66 2.26 -11.81
N GLN A 18 -7.51 1.89 -12.36
CA GLN A 18 -7.34 1.43 -13.74
C GLN A 18 -6.43 0.20 -13.75
N GLY A 19 -6.93 -0.91 -14.32
CA GLY A 19 -6.13 -2.14 -14.49
C GLY A 19 -5.58 -2.72 -13.18
N GLY A 20 -6.31 -2.61 -12.08
CA GLY A 20 -5.87 -3.06 -10.76
C GLY A 20 -5.05 -2.02 -9.97
N ASN A 21 -4.65 -0.91 -10.59
CA ASN A 21 -3.81 0.13 -9.98
C ASN A 21 -4.61 1.39 -9.66
N TRP A 22 -4.26 2.08 -8.57
CA TRP A 22 -4.89 3.36 -8.21
C TRP A 22 -4.25 4.53 -8.94
N LEU A 23 -5.07 5.43 -9.48
CA LEU A 23 -4.63 6.72 -10.01
C LEU A 23 -4.55 7.73 -8.87
N VAL A 24 -3.32 8.05 -8.44
CA VAL A 24 -3.05 8.98 -7.34
C VAL A 24 -2.78 10.37 -7.92
N SER A 25 -3.56 11.37 -7.51
CA SER A 25 -3.43 12.77 -7.96
C SER A 25 -2.76 13.69 -6.93
N GLY A 26 -2.51 13.22 -5.70
CA GLY A 26 -1.83 14.01 -4.68
C GLY A 26 -1.49 13.25 -3.40
N GLY A 27 -0.66 13.87 -2.56
CA GLY A 27 -0.25 13.32 -1.26
C GLY A 27 1.02 12.46 -1.29
N LEU A 28 1.62 12.27 -2.47
CA LEU A 28 2.94 11.65 -2.64
C LEU A 28 3.88 12.63 -3.34
N GLU A 29 5.17 12.54 -3.02
CA GLU A 29 6.23 13.34 -3.63
C GLU A 29 7.15 12.47 -4.49
N ALA A 30 7.85 13.08 -5.45
CA ALA A 30 8.87 12.38 -6.21
C ALA A 30 9.95 11.80 -5.28
N GLY A 31 10.27 10.51 -5.50
CA GLY A 31 11.21 9.76 -4.68
C GLY A 31 10.59 9.03 -3.48
N ASP A 32 9.31 9.28 -3.15
CA ASP A 32 8.62 8.46 -2.14
C ASP A 32 8.42 7.03 -2.67
N GLN A 33 8.66 6.04 -1.81
CA GLN A 33 8.36 4.63 -2.10
C GLN A 33 7.10 4.19 -1.36
N VAL A 34 6.17 3.53 -2.06
CA VAL A 34 4.91 3.05 -1.48
C VAL A 34 5.05 1.60 -1.02
N ILE A 35 4.59 1.30 0.19
CA ILE A 35 4.60 -0.06 0.74
C ILE A 35 3.35 -0.79 0.22
N VAL A 36 3.56 -1.77 -0.65
CA VAL A 36 2.48 -2.53 -1.31
C VAL A 36 2.28 -3.94 -0.73
N ALA A 37 3.20 -4.40 0.12
CA ALA A 37 3.11 -5.66 0.85
C ALA A 37 3.82 -5.56 2.20
N GLY A 38 3.41 -6.38 3.17
CA GLY A 38 4.08 -6.44 4.48
C GLY A 38 3.82 -5.25 5.41
N VAL A 39 2.79 -4.43 5.15
CA VAL A 39 2.43 -3.26 5.99
C VAL A 39 2.20 -3.62 7.46
N GLN A 40 1.77 -4.86 7.73
CA GLN A 40 1.58 -5.41 9.08
C GLN A 40 2.89 -5.58 9.87
N LYS A 41 4.05 -5.57 9.19
CA LYS A 41 5.37 -5.80 9.78
C LYS A 41 6.16 -4.51 10.02
N VAL A 42 5.59 -3.36 9.68
CA VAL A 42 6.27 -2.07 9.77
C VAL A 42 5.52 -1.11 10.70
N LYS A 43 6.22 -0.11 11.23
CA LYS A 43 5.66 0.92 12.11
C LYS A 43 6.11 2.29 11.64
N GLU A 44 5.24 3.29 11.78
CA GLU A 44 5.57 4.70 11.51
C GLU A 44 6.82 5.14 12.25
N GLY A 45 7.69 5.90 11.58
CA GLY A 45 8.97 6.38 12.10
C GLY A 45 10.09 5.34 12.14
N ALA A 46 9.78 4.05 11.95
CA ALA A 46 10.80 3.00 11.85
C ALA A 46 11.41 2.95 10.43
N PRO A 47 12.67 2.52 10.28
CA PRO A 47 13.26 2.28 8.97
C PRO A 47 12.52 1.17 8.21
N ALA A 48 12.41 1.32 6.89
CA ALA A 48 11.90 0.29 6.00
C ALA A 48 13.00 -0.24 5.08
N THR A 49 13.05 -1.55 4.89
CA THR A 49 13.92 -2.18 3.89
C THR A 49 13.12 -2.46 2.63
N ALA A 50 13.42 -1.74 1.56
CA ALA A 50 12.83 -1.98 0.26
C ALA A 50 13.40 -3.27 -0.38
N LYS A 51 12.54 -4.02 -1.05
CA LYS A 51 12.91 -5.17 -1.89
C LYS A 51 12.26 -4.97 -3.26
N PRO A 52 12.81 -5.58 -4.33
CA PRO A 52 12.14 -5.58 -5.63
C PRO A 52 10.69 -6.05 -5.50
N TRP A 53 9.78 -5.33 -6.12
CA TRP A 53 8.36 -5.64 -6.05
C TRP A 53 8.03 -6.80 -6.99
N ASP A 54 7.33 -7.81 -6.46
CA ASP A 54 6.69 -8.87 -7.23
C ASP A 54 5.16 -8.79 -7.07
N PRO A 55 4.42 -8.46 -8.14
CA PRO A 55 2.96 -8.34 -8.09
C PRO A 55 2.25 -9.67 -7.80
N ALA A 56 2.82 -10.82 -8.17
CA ALA A 56 2.22 -12.12 -7.90
C ALA A 56 2.26 -12.45 -6.40
N SER A 57 3.39 -12.19 -5.76
CA SER A 57 3.58 -12.38 -4.33
C SER A 57 2.72 -11.42 -3.49
N ALA A 58 2.63 -10.15 -3.88
CA ALA A 58 1.93 -9.11 -3.10
C ALA A 58 0.42 -9.39 -2.92
N ASN A 59 -0.22 -10.02 -3.91
CA ASN A 59 -1.63 -10.40 -3.84
C ASN A 59 -1.91 -11.50 -2.80
N ALA A 60 -0.92 -12.35 -2.50
CA ALA A 60 -1.07 -13.44 -1.54
C ALA A 60 -1.05 -12.98 -0.07
N GLN A 61 -0.48 -11.80 0.24
CA GLN A 61 -0.45 -11.27 1.61
C GLN A 61 -1.44 -10.13 1.88
N GLY A 62 -2.18 -9.69 0.86
CA GLY A 62 -3.23 -8.65 0.95
C GLY A 62 -4.66 -9.19 0.96
N GLN A 63 -4.87 -10.47 0.66
CA GLN A 63 -6.19 -11.10 0.69
C GLN A 63 -6.50 -11.70 2.07
N ALA A 64 -7.06 -10.88 2.95
CA ALA A 64 -8.04 -11.34 3.95
C ALA A 64 -9.45 -11.00 3.42
N PRO A 65 -10.47 -11.86 3.66
CA PRO A 65 -11.55 -12.10 2.71
C PRO A 65 -12.58 -10.97 2.64
N ALA A 66 -12.84 -10.48 1.44
CA ALA A 66 -14.13 -9.89 1.10
C ALA A 66 -15.16 -11.02 0.90
N ALA A 67 -15.51 -11.70 1.99
CA ALA A 67 -16.62 -12.66 2.04
C ALA A 67 -17.22 -12.70 3.45
N ALA A 68 -17.73 -11.57 3.93
CA ALA A 68 -18.62 -11.51 5.09
C ALA A 68 -19.54 -10.30 4.97
N GLY A 69 -20.57 -10.40 4.14
CA GLY A 69 -21.52 -9.29 3.96
C GLY A 69 -22.63 -9.51 2.94
N ALA A 70 -23.06 -10.75 2.66
CA ALA A 70 -24.27 -11.02 1.89
C ALA A 70 -25.02 -12.22 2.49
N ALA A 71 -25.38 -12.13 3.77
CA ALA A 71 -26.35 -13.00 4.41
C ALA A 71 -26.97 -12.28 5.61
N ARG A 72 -28.04 -11.53 5.37
CA ARG A 72 -29.14 -11.37 6.32
C ARG A 72 -30.42 -11.21 5.51
N ARG A 73 -31.23 -12.28 5.53
CA ARG A 73 -32.69 -12.17 5.41
C ARG A 73 -33.24 -11.59 6.70
#